data_AF-A0A930DSR8-F1
#
_entry.id   AF-A0A930DSR8-F1
#
_cell.length_a   1.000
_cell.length_b   1.000
_cell.length_c   1.000
_cell.angle_alpha   90.00
_cell.angle_beta   90.00
_cell.angle_gamma   90.00
#
_symmetry.space_group_name_H-M   'P 1'
#
loop_
_entity.id
_entity.type
_entity.pdbx_description
1 polymer ?
#
loop_
_entity_poly.entity_id
_entity_poly.type
_entity_poly.pdbx_seq_one_letter_code
_entity_poly.pdbx_strand_id
1 'polypeptide(L)'
;MDYEGRICRSPMEKSSYMLPVTVGCPYNGCHFCNLFRDLHYRELPISQIEEELRRVQNAGGMPKKIFLGDGCAFGLKTEQLLKILDLIHRYFPECDIINSDATITSIRMKTDEELKTLS
;
A
#
# COMPACT_ATOMS: atom_id res chain seq x y z
N MET A 1 9.45 11.01 -1.49
CA MET A 1 9.58 9.83 -0.61
C MET A 1 10.86 9.08 -0.94
N ASP A 2 11.54 8.57 0.07
CA ASP A 2 12.69 7.67 -0.12
C ASP A 2 12.19 6.23 -0.16
N TYR A 3 12.31 5.60 -1.33
CA TYR A 3 11.90 4.21 -1.53
C TYR A 3 13.02 3.27 -1.06
N GLU A 4 12.66 2.29 -0.23
CA GLU A 4 13.64 1.39 0.39
C GLU A 4 13.50 -0.04 -0.10
N GLY A 5 14.63 -0.64 -0.46
CA GLY A 5 14.70 -2.01 -0.93
C GLY A 5 14.29 -2.18 -2.40
N ARG A 6 13.67 -3.32 -2.70
CA ARG A 6 13.35 -3.73 -4.08
C ARG A 6 11.86 -3.60 -4.31
N ILE A 7 11.48 -2.75 -5.27
CA ILE A 7 10.09 -2.60 -5.68
C ILE A 7 9.74 -3.76 -6.62
N CYS A 8 8.92 -4.70 -6.14
CA CYS A 8 8.31 -5.71 -7.00
C CYS A 8 7.05 -5.14 -7.63
N ARG A 9 6.99 -5.12 -8.95
CA ARG A 9 5.80 -4.71 -9.71
C ARG A 9 5.31 -5.89 -10.54
N SER A 10 4.21 -6.50 -10.09
CA SER A 10 3.55 -7.57 -10.83
C SER A 10 3.17 -7.07 -12.24
N PRO A 11 3.24 -7.93 -13.29
CA PRO A 11 2.82 -7.54 -14.64
C PRO A 11 1.42 -6.96 -14.72
N MET A 12 0.49 -7.40 -13.86
CA MET A 12 -0.89 -6.91 -13.79
C MET A 12 -0.97 -5.44 -13.31
N GLU A 13 0.00 -5.00 -12.52
CA GLU A 13 0.06 -3.67 -11.91
C GLU A 13 0.97 -2.71 -12.69
N LYS A 14 1.32 -3.04 -13.93
CA LYS A 14 2.23 -2.22 -14.76
C LYS A 14 1.74 -0.78 -14.95
N SER A 15 0.43 -0.58 -15.01
CA SER A 15 -0.22 0.74 -15.14
C SER A 15 -0.50 1.43 -13.80
N SER A 16 -0.27 0.75 -12.67
CA SER A 16 -0.64 1.24 -11.35
C SER A 16 0.50 2.07 -10.75
N TYR A 17 0.13 3.16 -10.08
CA TYR A 17 1.05 3.90 -9.26
C TYR A 17 1.35 3.11 -7.98
N MET A 18 2.61 2.78 -7.74
CA MET A 18 3.02 2.03 -6.55
C MET A 18 3.18 3.03 -5.40
N LEU A 19 2.22 3.03 -4.49
CA LEU A 19 2.26 3.82 -3.27
C LEU A 19 2.71 2.91 -2.12
N PRO A 20 3.94 3.04 -1.63
CA PRO A 20 4.39 2.27 -0.48
C PRO A 20 3.73 2.82 0.79
N VAL A 21 3.12 1.94 1.57
CA VAL A 21 2.48 2.27 2.85
C VAL A 21 3.12 1.54 4.03
N THR A 22 3.94 0.54 3.73
CA THR A 22 4.83 -0.13 4.67
C THR A 22 6.20 -0.29 4.02
N VAL A 23 7.20 -0.71 4.78
CA VAL A 23 8.49 -1.15 4.26
C VAL A 23 8.75 -2.56 4.76
N GLY A 24 9.26 -3.43 3.89
CA GLY A 24 9.51 -4.83 4.23
C GLY A 24 8.25 -5.68 4.25
N CYS A 25 8.30 -6.87 4.86
CA CYS A 25 7.17 -7.77 4.98
C CYS A 25 6.98 -8.20 6.44
N PRO A 26 5.74 -8.18 6.98
CA PRO A 26 5.50 -8.56 8.38
C PRO A 26 5.76 -10.06 8.63
N TYR A 27 5.70 -10.90 7.59
CA TYR A 27 5.97 -12.34 7.71
C TYR A 27 7.46 -12.67 7.51
N ASN A 28 8.09 -12.17 6.45
CA ASN A 28 9.51 -12.37 6.05
C ASN A 28 10.10 -13.78 6.20
N GLY A 29 9.27 -14.83 6.22
CA GLY A 29 9.69 -16.23 6.46
C GLY A 29 9.68 -17.13 5.23
N CYS A 30 9.14 -16.67 4.09
CA CYS A 30 8.99 -17.50 2.89
C CYS A 30 10.34 -17.94 2.32
N HIS A 31 10.57 -19.24 2.17
CA HIS A 31 11.81 -19.79 1.60
C HIS A 31 12.11 -19.31 0.18
N PHE A 32 11.07 -19.06 -0.63
CA PHE A 32 11.21 -18.62 -2.01
C PHE A 32 11.33 -17.11 -2.18
N CYS A 33 10.94 -16.31 -1.16
CA CYS A 33 10.89 -14.86 -1.28
C CYS A 33 12.21 -14.25 -0.81
N ASN A 34 12.87 -13.54 -1.73
CA ASN A 34 14.11 -12.80 -1.48
C ASN A 34 13.93 -11.28 -1.62
N LEU A 35 12.69 -10.79 -1.59
CA LEU A 35 12.36 -9.39 -1.86
C LEU A 35 12.64 -8.47 -0.66
N PHE A 36 12.33 -8.93 0.55
CA PHE A 36 12.37 -8.14 1.79
C PHE A 36 13.40 -8.65 2.82
N ARG A 37 14.34 -9.52 2.41
CA ARG A 37 15.29 -10.19 3.31
C ARG A 37 16.18 -9.20 4.07
N ASP A 38 16.55 -8.11 3.41
CA ASP A 38 17.42 -7.07 3.96
C ASP A 38 16.64 -5.91 4.62
N LEU A 39 15.31 -5.98 4.64
CA LEU A 39 14.44 -4.91 5.14
C LEU A 39 13.76 -5.31 6.45
N HIS A 40 13.72 -4.36 7.38
CA HIS A 40 12.96 -4.49 8.62
C HIS A 40 11.54 -3.96 8.41
N TYR A 41 10.55 -4.76 8.81
CA TYR A 41 9.15 -4.37 8.70
C TYR A 41 8.86 -3.12 9.54
N ARG A 42 8.26 -2.12 8.91
CA ARG A 42 7.64 -0.98 9.61
C ARG A 42 6.53 -0.37 8.78
N GLU A 43 5.61 0.29 9.46
CA GLU A 43 4.55 1.05 8.84
C GLU A 43 5.04 2.47 8.57
N LEU A 44 4.70 3.02 7.42
CA LEU A 44 5.06 4.40 7.10
C LEU A 44 4.08 5.36 7.79
N PRO A 45 4.58 6.46 8.36
CA PRO A 45 3.71 7.44 9.00
C PRO A 45 2.80 8.08 7.94
N ILE A 46 1.54 8.32 8.32
CA ILE A 46 0.53 8.91 7.42
C ILE A 46 1.00 10.24 6.82
N SER A 47 1.77 11.05 7.56
CA SER A 47 2.33 12.30 7.07
C SER A 47 3.24 12.09 5.85
N GLN A 48 4.06 11.04 5.86
CA GLN A 48 4.96 10.72 4.75
C GLN A 48 4.19 10.21 3.53
N ILE A 49 3.11 9.43 3.75
CA ILE A 49 2.22 8.99 2.69
C ILE A 49 1.52 10.21 2.05
N GLU A 50 1.01 11.12 2.87
CA GLU A 50 0.36 12.35 2.40
C GLU A 50 1.32 13.27 1.63
N GLU A 51 2.55 13.45 2.11
CA GLU A 51 3.59 14.20 1.39
C GLU A 51 3.85 13.61 0.01
N GLU A 52 3.84 12.29 -0.11
CA GLU A 52 4.05 11.61 -1.39
C GLU A 52 2.86 11.81 -2.35
N LEU A 53 1.63 11.70 -1.86
CA LEU A 53 0.43 12.00 -2.65
C LEU A 53 0.46 13.45 -3.15
N ARG A 54 0.83 14.39 -2.28
CA ARG A 54 0.97 15.81 -2.63
C ARG A 54 2.06 16.04 -3.66
N ARG A 55 3.22 15.36 -3.53
CA ARG A 55 4.32 15.44 -4.49
C ARG A 55 3.87 15.01 -5.89
N VAL A 56 3.14 13.90 -5.98
CA VAL A 56 2.63 13.37 -7.25
C VAL A 56 1.58 14.31 -7.86
N GLN A 57 0.63 14.81 -7.05
CA GLN A 57 -0.35 15.79 -7.50
C GLN A 57 0.31 17.07 -8.03
N ASN A 58 1.28 17.61 -7.30
CA ASN A 58 2.03 18.81 -7.71
C ASN A 58 2.86 18.60 -8.99
N ALA A 59 3.27 17.37 -9.28
CA ALA A 59 3.93 17.01 -10.53
C ALA A 59 2.94 16.82 -11.70
N GLY A 60 1.63 17.04 -11.47
CA GLY A 60 0.57 16.82 -12.47
C GLY A 60 0.18 15.35 -12.65
N GLY A 61 0.57 14.47 -11.72
CA GLY A 61 0.21 13.07 -11.74
C GLY A 61 -1.25 12.86 -11.35
N MET A 62 -1.99 12.10 -12.16
CA MET A 62 -3.37 11.72 -11.90
C MET A 62 -3.53 10.20 -12.09
N PRO A 63 -3.00 9.38 -11.16
CA PRO A 63 -3.06 7.94 -11.28
C PRO A 63 -4.50 7.44 -11.17
N LYS A 64 -4.97 6.74 -12.20
CA LYS A 64 -6.28 6.07 -12.19
C LYS A 64 -6.29 4.75 -11.42
N LYS A 65 -5.11 4.17 -11.22
CA LYS A 65 -4.90 2.92 -10.50
C LYS A 65 -3.77 3.09 -9.53
N ILE A 66 -3.99 2.75 -8.27
CA ILE A 66 -2.98 2.78 -7.22
C ILE A 66 -2.85 1.37 -6.65
N PHE A 67 -1.60 0.97 -6.43
CA PHE A 67 -1.27 -0.26 -5.75
C PHE A 67 -0.60 0.08 -4.42
N LEU A 68 -1.23 -0.32 -3.32
CA LEU A 68 -0.66 -0.22 -1.98
C LEU A 68 0.44 -1.27 -1.84
N GLY A 69 1.67 -0.81 -1.99
CA GLY A 69 2.84 -1.65 -2.13
C GLY A 69 3.51 -2.02 -0.81
N ASP A 70 4.52 -2.88 -0.99
CA ASP A 70 5.43 -3.47 -0.01
C ASP A 70 4.80 -4.47 0.97
N GLY A 71 5.38 -5.68 0.96
CA GLY A 71 5.08 -6.79 1.86
C GLY A 71 3.63 -7.26 1.82
N CYS A 72 2.81 -6.63 2.65
CA CYS A 72 1.42 -6.95 2.89
C CYS A 72 0.72 -5.71 3.46
N ALA A 73 0.46 -4.70 2.61
CA ALA A 73 -0.22 -3.47 2.99
C ALA A 73 -1.57 -3.71 3.68
N PHE A 74 -2.30 -4.78 3.30
CA PHE A 74 -3.56 -5.16 3.95
C PHE A 74 -3.41 -5.57 5.43
N GLY A 75 -2.18 -5.83 5.89
CA GLY A 75 -1.87 -6.12 7.29
C GLY A 75 -2.02 -4.91 8.22
N LEU A 76 -2.12 -3.69 7.67
CA LEU A 76 -2.39 -2.48 8.43
C LEU A 76 -3.75 -2.55 9.15
N LYS A 77 -3.86 -1.83 10.27
CA LYS A 77 -5.15 -1.65 10.97
C LYS A 77 -6.18 -1.03 10.04
N THR A 78 -7.44 -1.44 10.17
CA THR A 78 -8.54 -0.98 9.31
C THR A 78 -8.68 0.54 9.33
N GLU A 79 -8.57 1.17 10.51
CA GLU A 79 -8.58 2.64 10.65
C GLU A 79 -7.47 3.33 9.85
N GLN A 80 -6.29 2.72 9.76
CA GLN A 80 -5.15 3.27 9.05
C GLN A 80 -5.31 3.12 7.54
N LEU A 81 -5.84 1.97 7.09
CA LEU A 81 -6.23 1.76 5.70
C LEU A 81 -7.28 2.79 5.26
N LEU A 82 -8.34 3.00 6.05
CA LEU A 82 -9.37 3.99 5.74
C LEU A 82 -8.79 5.40 5.60
N LYS A 83 -7.90 5.82 6.51
CA LYS A 83 -7.21 7.11 6.39
C LYS A 83 -6.40 7.23 5.09
N ILE A 84 -5.72 6.15 4.67
CA ILE A 84 -4.95 6.14 3.42
C ILE A 84 -5.89 6.25 2.21
N LEU A 85 -7.00 5.49 2.21
CA LEU A 85 -8.01 5.55 1.16
C LEU A 85 -8.64 6.95 1.05
N ASP A 86 -8.98 7.58 2.18
CA ASP A 86 -9.51 8.94 2.22
C ASP A 86 -8.53 9.97 1.65
N LEU A 87 -7.24 9.82 1.97
CA LEU A 87 -6.19 10.68 1.41
C LEU A 87 -6.06 10.46 -0.10
N ILE A 88 -6.06 9.22 -0.57
CA ILE A 88 -6.01 8.90 -2.00
C ILE A 88 -7.18 9.56 -2.73
N HIS A 89 -8.41 9.41 -2.24
CA HIS A 89 -9.58 10.04 -2.86
C HIS A 89 -9.51 11.58 -2.85
N ARG A 90 -8.96 12.17 -1.80
CA ARG A 90 -8.79 13.64 -1.69
C ARG A 90 -7.80 14.17 -2.73
N TYR A 91 -6.66 13.51 -2.91
CA TYR A 91 -5.60 13.96 -3.81
C TYR A 91 -5.85 13.52 -5.27
N PHE A 92 -6.48 12.37 -5.47
CA PHE A 92 -6.76 11.75 -6.77
C PHE A 92 -8.23 11.32 -6.87
N PRO A 93 -9.16 12.26 -7.09
CA PRO A 93 -10.58 11.96 -7.20
C PRO A 93 -10.94 11.11 -8.43
N GLU A 94 -10.06 11.03 -9.43
CA GLU A 94 -10.20 10.18 -10.63
C GLU A 94 -9.56 8.79 -10.47
N CYS A 95 -9.16 8.40 -9.26
CA CYS A 95 -8.64 7.07 -8.99
C CYS A 95 -9.78 6.05 -8.95
N ASP A 96 -9.82 5.14 -9.94
CA ASP A 96 -10.89 4.15 -10.10
C ASP A 96 -10.62 2.86 -9.31
N ILE A 97 -9.35 2.47 -9.14
CA ILE A 97 -8.97 1.16 -8.60
C ILE A 97 -7.82 1.30 -7.60
N ILE A 98 -8.00 0.70 -6.42
CA ILE A 98 -6.98 0.58 -5.40
C ILE A 98 -6.77 -0.91 -5.12
N ASN A 99 -5.56 -1.40 -5.40
CA ASN A 99 -5.16 -2.79 -5.20
C ASN A 99 -4.16 -2.89 -4.05
N SER A 100 -4.07 -4.05 -3.41
CA SER A 100 -3.13 -4.32 -2.33
C SER A 100 -2.79 -5.81 -2.27
N ASP A 101 -1.57 -6.13 -1.84
CA ASP A 101 -1.22 -7.48 -1.42
C ASP A 101 -1.82 -7.79 -0.03
N ALA A 102 -2.25 -9.04 0.14
CA ALA A 102 -2.78 -9.55 1.40
C ALA A 102 -2.33 -11.01 1.63
N THR A 103 -2.07 -11.36 2.88
CA THR A 103 -1.89 -12.76 3.30
C THR A 103 -3.19 -13.30 3.89
N ILE A 104 -3.32 -14.63 3.93
CA ILE A 104 -4.46 -15.28 4.63
C ILE A 104 -4.51 -14.82 6.09
N THR A 105 -3.36 -14.62 6.73
CA THR A 105 -3.29 -14.12 8.10
C THR A 105 -3.78 -12.68 8.21
N SER A 106 -3.43 -11.77 7.29
CA SER A 106 -3.93 -10.39 7.33
C SER A 106 -5.42 -10.29 7.11
N ILE A 107 -5.98 -11.15 6.24
CA ILE A 107 -7.43 -11.22 6.01
C ILE A 107 -8.15 -11.68 7.29
N ARG A 108 -7.64 -12.72 7.96
CA ARG A 108 -8.22 -13.24 9.21
C ARG A 108 -8.16 -12.28 10.39
N MET A 109 -7.33 -11.24 10.34
CA MET A 109 -7.25 -10.23 11.39
C MET A 109 -8.39 -9.20 11.32
N LYS A 110 -9.20 -9.21 10.27
CA LYS A 110 -10.30 -8.27 10.09
C LYS A 110 -11.64 -8.95 10.28
N THR A 111 -12.59 -8.27 10.91
CA THR A 111 -13.98 -8.75 11.00
C THR A 111 -14.70 -8.54 9.67
N ASP A 112 -15.83 -9.23 9.50
CA ASP A 112 -16.67 -9.06 8.30
C ASP A 112 -17.17 -7.61 8.16
N GLU A 113 -17.45 -6.91 9.25
CA GLU A 113 -17.82 -5.49 9.25
C GLU A 113 -16.67 -4.60 8.78
N GLU A 114 -15.44 -4.85 9.25
CA GLU A 114 -14.26 -4.12 8.80
C GLU A 114 -14.01 -4.33 7.31
N LEU A 115 -14.16 -5.57 6.82
CA LEU A 115 -14.02 -5.89 5.41
C LEU A 115 -15.10 -5.19 4.54
N LYS A 116 -16.34 -5.13 5.00
CA LYS A 116 -17.42 -4.37 4.34
C LYS A 116 -17.20 -2.86 4.36
N THR A 117 -16.45 -2.34 5.33
CA THR A 117 -16.12 -0.91 5.38
C THR A 117 -15.01 -0.56 4.38
N LEU A 118 -14.22 -1.54 3.96
CA LEU A 118 -13.13 -1.38 2.97
C LEU A 118 -13.58 -1.65 1.53
N SER A 119 -14.84 -2.05 1.31
CA SER A 119 -15.40 -2.37 -0.02
C SER A 119 -16.00 -1.16 -0.72
#